data_AF-A0A7C1YX59-F1
#
_entry.id   AF-A0A7C1YX59-F1
#
_cell.length_a   1.000
_cell.length_b   1.000
_cell.length_c   1.000
_cell.angle_alpha   90.00
_cell.angle_beta   90.00
_cell.angle_gamma   90.00
#
_symmetry.space_group_name_H-M   'P 1'
#
loop_
_entity.id
_entity.type
_entity.pdbx_description
1 polymer ?
#
loop_
_entity_poly.entity_id
_entity_poly.type
_entity_poly.pdbx_seq_one_letter_code
_entity_poly.pdbx_strand_id
1 'polypeptide(L)'
;MLIWRSMIKYFEELQRDPDFRKFKGKMLEEWCFKEAFKRDLEPEKLILIDSRRSPTRRYFLMKEEIKSFLKTPIELDVELIVGDLRSYYREIDVIFRAEEFLFIIECKGTKVPLGEAGEYIKWTSNYDNVMDIINDKYKNLLFNIKNELIKHPLLNGIKNIIPMVVQTEGIFENTFIFTTHQYIHALNNLVEHKKAGTIDELFKAPN
;
A
#
# COMPACT_ATOMS: atom_id res chain seq x y z
N MET A 1 -11.05 26.79 -22.06
CA MET A 1 -10.98 25.50 -22.79
C MET A 1 -9.59 25.16 -23.33
N LEU A 2 -8.88 26.09 -24.01
CA LEU A 2 -7.54 25.82 -24.57
C LEU A 2 -6.47 25.50 -23.51
N ILE A 3 -6.51 26.23 -22.38
CA ILE A 3 -5.62 26.01 -21.23
C ILE A 3 -5.83 24.61 -20.64
N TRP A 4 -7.08 24.19 -20.46
CA TRP A 4 -7.42 22.86 -19.95
C TRP A 4 -6.93 21.73 -20.86
N ARG A 5 -7.10 21.86 -22.17
CA ARG A 5 -6.58 20.88 -23.15
C ARG A 5 -5.05 20.84 -23.18
N SER A 6 -4.40 21.99 -23.02
CA SER A 6 -2.94 22.08 -22.96
C SER A 6 -2.39 21.47 -21.67
N MET A 7 -3.09 21.67 -20.54
CA MET A 7 -2.77 21.02 -19.27
C MET A 7 -2.94 19.50 -19.33
N ILE A 8 -4.04 19.01 -19.91
CA ILE A 8 -4.25 17.57 -20.12
C ILE A 8 -3.09 16.99 -20.93
N LYS A 9 -2.76 17.60 -22.08
CA LYS A 9 -1.66 17.12 -22.93
C LYS A 9 -0.31 17.17 -22.21
N TYR A 10 -0.05 18.22 -21.44
CA TYR A 10 1.14 18.32 -20.61
C TYR A 10 1.21 17.22 -19.54
N PHE A 11 0.09 16.90 -18.87
CA PHE A 11 0.03 15.79 -17.92
C PHE A 11 0.19 14.42 -18.62
N GLU A 12 -0.37 14.24 -19.82
CA GLU A 12 -0.17 13.05 -20.64
C GLU A 12 1.29 12.85 -21.04
N GLU A 13 1.99 13.94 -21.35
CA GLU A 13 3.43 13.97 -21.65
C GLU A 13 4.26 13.66 -20.38
N LEU A 14 3.95 14.30 -19.24
CA LEU A 14 4.60 14.02 -17.95
C LEU A 14 4.42 12.55 -17.53
N GLN A 15 3.28 11.92 -17.79
CA GLN A 15 3.09 10.50 -17.47
C GLN A 15 4.02 9.55 -18.25
N ARG A 16 4.62 9.99 -19.36
CA ARG A 16 5.61 9.21 -20.10
C ARG A 16 6.99 9.25 -19.44
N ASP A 17 7.22 10.19 -18.52
CA ASP A 17 8.46 10.32 -17.76
C ASP A 17 8.54 9.27 -16.62
N PRO A 18 9.60 8.44 -16.56
CA PRO A 18 9.82 7.50 -15.46
C PRO A 18 9.90 8.13 -14.06
N ASP A 19 10.52 9.31 -13.94
CA ASP A 19 10.69 10.01 -12.68
C ASP A 19 9.34 10.57 -12.20
N PHE A 20 8.52 11.09 -13.11
CA PHE A 20 7.16 11.50 -12.79
C PHE A 20 6.28 10.31 -12.37
N ARG A 21 6.44 9.13 -12.99
CA ARG A 21 5.71 7.91 -12.55
C ARG A 21 6.10 7.48 -11.14
N LYS A 22 7.39 7.51 -10.83
CA LYS A 22 7.89 7.22 -9.48
C LYS A 22 7.36 8.25 -8.47
N PHE A 23 7.38 9.52 -8.86
CA PHE A 23 6.82 10.62 -8.07
C PHE A 23 5.32 10.45 -7.82
N LYS A 24 4.54 10.03 -8.84
CA LYS A 24 3.09 9.77 -8.72
C LYS A 24 2.77 8.67 -7.70
N GLY A 25 3.55 7.57 -7.69
CA GLY A 25 3.44 6.54 -6.68
C GLY A 25 3.65 7.12 -5.27
N LYS A 26 4.75 7.84 -5.08
CA LYS A 26 5.07 8.50 -3.80
C LYS A 26 4.01 9.52 -3.36
N MET A 27 3.48 10.32 -4.29
CA MET A 27 2.37 11.24 -4.01
C MET A 27 1.12 10.50 -3.54
N LEU A 28 0.83 9.33 -4.13
CA LEU A 28 -0.30 8.51 -3.71
C LEU A 28 -0.08 7.94 -2.30
N GLU A 29 1.13 7.45 -1.99
CA GLU A 29 1.50 6.99 -0.65
C GLU A 29 1.29 8.10 0.40
N GLU A 30 1.85 9.30 0.15
CA GLU A 30 1.70 10.45 1.03
C GLU A 30 0.24 10.91 1.17
N TRP A 31 -0.52 10.84 0.08
CA TRP A 31 -1.94 11.19 0.09
C TRP A 31 -2.74 10.20 0.93
N CYS A 32 -2.57 8.89 0.71
CA CYS A 32 -3.21 7.84 1.52
C CYS A 32 -2.89 8.01 3.00
N PHE A 33 -1.61 8.25 3.32
CA PHE A 33 -1.17 8.54 4.69
C PHE A 33 -1.91 9.74 5.28
N LYS A 34 -1.95 10.88 4.58
CA LYS A 34 -2.63 12.10 5.07
C LYS A 34 -4.13 11.87 5.26
N GLU A 35 -4.78 11.12 4.37
CA GLU A 35 -6.22 10.87 4.47
C GLU A 35 -6.59 9.95 5.64
N ALA A 36 -5.78 8.94 5.93
CA ALA A 36 -5.93 8.13 7.15
C ALA A 36 -5.62 8.95 8.41
N PHE A 37 -4.60 9.80 8.38
CA PHE A 37 -4.22 10.65 9.53
C PHE A 37 -5.30 11.67 9.88
N LYS A 38 -5.92 12.34 8.90
CA LYS A 38 -7.05 13.28 9.10
C LYS A 38 -8.28 12.65 9.77
N ARG A 39 -8.30 11.32 9.87
CA ARG A 39 -9.39 10.48 10.39
C ARG A 39 -9.02 9.76 11.68
N ASP A 40 -7.95 10.16 12.34
CA ASP A 40 -7.50 9.62 13.63
C ASP A 40 -7.22 8.10 13.58
N LEU A 41 -6.66 7.62 12.47
CA LEU A 41 -6.26 6.23 12.27
C LEU A 41 -4.77 5.96 12.54
N GLU A 42 -4.00 6.97 12.94
CA GLU A 42 -2.55 6.84 13.27
C GLU A 42 -1.73 6.02 12.24
N PRO A 43 -1.71 6.44 10.96
CA PRO A 43 -0.98 5.70 9.93
C PRO A 43 0.53 5.71 10.13
N GLU A 44 1.15 4.64 9.64
CA GLU A 44 2.59 4.38 9.65
C GLU A 44 3.06 3.87 8.28
N LYS A 45 4.37 3.90 8.03
CA LYS A 45 5.01 3.16 6.93
C LYS A 45 5.88 2.06 7.54
N LEU A 46 5.89 0.87 6.94
CA LEU A 46 6.58 -0.29 7.48
C LEU A 46 7.62 -0.84 6.50
N ILE A 47 8.79 -1.20 7.02
CA ILE A 47 9.86 -1.87 6.28
C ILE A 47 10.10 -3.22 6.94
N LEU A 48 9.82 -4.28 6.20
CA LEU A 48 10.09 -5.65 6.59
C LEU A 48 11.51 -6.02 6.14
N ILE A 49 12.35 -6.45 7.07
CA ILE A 49 13.77 -6.77 6.86
C ILE A 49 13.98 -8.29 6.98
N ASP A 50 14.62 -8.90 5.98
CA ASP A 50 15.09 -10.29 6.08
C ASP A 50 16.50 -10.30 6.68
N SER A 51 16.60 -10.53 7.98
CA SER A 51 17.87 -10.54 8.71
C SER A 51 18.85 -11.64 8.28
N ARG A 52 18.38 -12.64 7.52
CA ARG A 52 19.24 -13.70 6.94
C ARG A 52 20.03 -13.20 5.73
N ARG A 53 19.71 -12.01 5.20
CA ARG A 53 20.32 -11.43 4.01
C ARG A 53 21.12 -10.19 4.38
N SER A 54 22.10 -9.84 3.56
CA SER A 54 22.85 -8.60 3.72
C SER A 54 22.15 -7.42 3.03
N PRO A 55 22.28 -6.19 3.58
CA PRO A 55 21.80 -4.99 2.93
C PRO A 55 22.31 -4.86 1.50
N THR A 56 21.44 -4.40 0.59
CA THR A 56 21.80 -4.19 -0.81
C THR A 56 21.97 -2.70 -1.10
N ARG A 57 22.68 -2.33 -2.18
CA ARG A 57 22.75 -0.92 -2.64
C ARG A 57 21.35 -0.31 -2.82
N ARG A 58 20.38 -1.11 -3.29
CA ARG A 58 18.99 -0.69 -3.47
C ARG A 58 18.32 -0.31 -2.15
N TYR A 59 18.62 -0.99 -1.06
CA TYR A 59 18.12 -0.65 0.28
C TYR A 59 18.60 0.73 0.73
N PHE A 60 19.89 1.03 0.54
CA PHE A 60 20.44 2.34 0.90
C PHE A 60 19.85 3.47 0.06
N LEU A 61 19.66 3.26 -1.25
CA LEU A 61 18.97 4.24 -2.11
C LEU A 61 17.52 4.48 -1.68
N MET A 62 16.79 3.41 -1.35
CA MET A 62 15.43 3.53 -0.80
C MET A 62 15.42 4.32 0.50
N LYS A 63 16.37 4.10 1.41
CA LYS A 63 16.47 4.86 2.66
C LYS A 63 16.61 6.36 2.41
N GLU A 64 17.41 6.74 1.41
CA GLU A 64 17.55 8.14 1.02
C GLU A 64 16.23 8.71 0.48
N GLU A 65 15.49 7.93 -0.31
CA GLU A 65 14.19 8.34 -0.86
C GLU A 65 13.09 8.47 0.20
N ILE A 66 13.15 7.64 1.25
CA ILE A 66 12.22 7.62 2.38
C ILE A 66 12.45 8.77 3.35
N LYS A 67 13.64 9.39 3.39
CA LYS A 67 13.93 10.51 4.31
C LYS A 67 12.96 11.69 4.18
N SER A 68 12.23 11.78 3.07
CA SER A 68 11.20 12.81 2.87
C SER A 68 9.78 12.35 3.15
N PHE A 69 9.56 11.13 3.65
CA PHE A 69 8.24 10.64 4.02
C PHE A 69 7.76 11.39 5.28
N LEU A 70 6.45 11.50 5.44
CA LEU A 70 5.82 12.34 6.48
C LEU A 70 6.14 11.87 7.91
N LYS A 71 6.59 10.63 8.06
CA LYS A 71 6.95 10.01 9.34
C LYS A 71 8.11 9.03 9.13
N THR A 72 8.95 8.84 10.13
CA THR A 72 10.01 7.82 10.07
C THR A 72 9.38 6.44 9.97
N PRO A 73 9.69 5.62 8.94
CA PRO A 73 9.13 4.29 8.86
C PRO A 73 9.62 3.39 10.00
N ILE A 74 8.73 2.48 10.39
CA ILE A 74 9.06 1.43 11.34
C ILE A 74 9.81 0.35 10.58
N GLU A 75 10.90 -0.14 11.15
CA GLU A 75 11.70 -1.23 10.61
C GLU A 75 11.53 -2.46 11.50
N LEU A 76 11.15 -3.59 10.91
CA LEU A 76 10.98 -4.85 11.63
C LEU A 76 11.75 -5.96 10.94
N ASP A 77 12.61 -6.61 11.70
CA ASP A 77 13.18 -7.90 11.30
C ASP A 77 12.07 -8.95 11.28
N VAL A 78 11.93 -9.66 10.17
CA VAL A 78 10.88 -10.66 9.98
C VAL A 78 11.42 -11.97 9.42
N GLU A 79 10.80 -13.06 9.83
CA GLU A 79 10.92 -14.34 9.14
C GLU A 79 10.01 -14.38 7.91
N LEU A 80 10.56 -14.84 6.78
CA LEU A 80 9.81 -14.92 5.53
C LEU A 80 9.56 -16.37 5.17
N ILE A 81 8.28 -16.70 5.11
CA ILE A 81 7.76 -18.05 4.85
C ILE A 81 7.18 -18.18 3.44
N VAL A 82 6.82 -17.06 2.80
CA VAL A 82 6.26 -17.04 1.44
C VAL A 82 6.98 -16.00 0.59
N GLY A 83 7.33 -16.40 -0.63
CA GLY A 83 8.07 -15.58 -1.59
C GLY A 83 9.51 -15.41 -1.15
N ASP A 84 10.45 -16.03 -1.87
CA ASP A 84 11.86 -15.70 -1.64
C ASP A 84 12.07 -14.24 -2.01
N LEU A 85 12.31 -13.39 -1.02
CA LEU A 85 12.77 -12.05 -1.32
C LEU A 85 14.15 -12.19 -1.94
N ARG A 86 14.23 -12.07 -3.26
CA ARG A 86 15.50 -11.74 -3.92
C ARG A 86 16.14 -10.45 -3.37
N SER A 87 15.43 -9.70 -2.52
CA SER A 87 15.83 -8.45 -1.89
C SER A 87 15.96 -8.58 -0.37
N TYR A 88 16.85 -7.78 0.22
CA TYR A 88 17.02 -7.67 1.68
C TYR A 88 15.77 -7.17 2.45
N TYR A 89 14.86 -6.46 1.78
CA TYR A 89 13.73 -5.82 2.42
C TYR A 89 12.47 -5.80 1.53
N ARG A 90 11.31 -5.51 2.15
CA ARG A 90 10.05 -5.07 1.52
C ARG A 90 9.47 -3.88 2.26
N GLU A 91 8.90 -2.96 1.51
CA GLU A 91 8.11 -1.86 2.06
C GLU A 91 6.62 -2.24 2.09
N ILE A 92 5.89 -1.78 3.08
CA ILE A 92 4.43 -1.64 3.05
C ILE A 92 4.15 -0.15 3.15
N ASP A 93 3.46 0.38 2.14
CA ASP A 93 3.42 1.83 1.90
C ASP A 93 2.71 2.60 3.02
N VAL A 94 1.54 2.13 3.43
CA VAL A 94 0.79 2.67 4.56
C VAL A 94 0.20 1.51 5.37
N ILE A 95 0.29 1.59 6.69
CA ILE A 95 -0.42 0.71 7.60
C ILE A 95 -1.14 1.52 8.67
N PHE A 96 -2.23 0.99 9.19
CA PHE A 96 -2.84 1.51 10.40
C PHE A 96 -3.65 0.45 11.12
N ARG A 97 -3.86 0.66 12.41
CA ARG A 97 -4.62 -0.24 13.26
C ARG A 97 -6.02 0.33 13.53
N ALA A 98 -7.02 -0.54 13.49
CA ALA A 98 -8.31 -0.30 14.12
C ALA A 98 -8.68 -1.52 14.96
N GLU A 99 -8.65 -1.38 16.29
CA GLU A 99 -8.91 -2.47 17.24
C GLU A 99 -7.99 -3.69 17.04
N GLU A 100 -8.52 -4.84 16.66
CA GLU A 100 -7.77 -6.07 16.38
C GLU A 100 -7.42 -6.27 14.90
N PHE A 101 -7.76 -5.30 14.05
CA PHE A 101 -7.52 -5.30 12.63
C PHE A 101 -6.34 -4.39 12.27
N LEU A 102 -5.40 -4.93 11.50
CA LEU A 102 -4.33 -4.15 10.89
C LEU A 102 -4.59 -4.01 9.39
N PHE A 103 -4.75 -2.79 8.92
CA PHE A 103 -4.89 -2.50 7.51
C PHE A 103 -3.50 -2.31 6.93
N ILE A 104 -3.20 -3.02 5.84
CA ILE A 104 -1.96 -2.81 5.07
C ILE A 104 -2.34 -2.35 3.67
N ILE A 105 -1.73 -1.26 3.22
CA ILE A 105 -2.07 -0.59 1.98
C ILE A 105 -0.85 -0.56 1.08
N GLU A 106 -1.05 -1.05 -0.14
CA GLU A 106 -0.11 -0.87 -1.24
C GLU A 106 -0.65 0.18 -2.21
N CYS A 107 0.15 1.20 -2.51
CA CYS A 107 -0.18 2.26 -3.44
C CYS A 107 0.39 1.94 -4.83
N LYS A 108 -0.44 2.11 -5.85
CA LYS A 108 -0.05 1.94 -7.27
C LYS A 108 -0.42 3.17 -8.07
N GLY A 109 0.59 4.01 -8.30
CA GLY A 109 0.52 5.17 -9.20
C GLY A 109 0.73 4.83 -10.68
N THR A 110 0.60 3.57 -11.09
CA THR A 110 0.87 3.14 -12.47
C THR A 110 -0.13 3.74 -13.45
N LYS A 111 0.28 3.89 -14.70
CA LYS A 111 -0.54 4.37 -15.82
C LYS A 111 -1.19 3.20 -16.56
N VAL A 112 -2.44 3.35 -16.97
CA VAL A 112 -3.08 2.61 -18.06
C VAL A 112 -2.23 2.81 -19.31
N PRO A 113 -1.73 1.75 -19.94
CA PRO A 113 -1.17 1.88 -21.27
C PRO A 113 -2.20 2.58 -22.17
N LEU A 114 -1.76 3.51 -23.03
CA LEU A 114 -2.62 4.10 -24.07
C LEU A 114 -2.29 3.51 -25.45
N GLY A 115 -1.63 2.35 -25.47
CA GLY A 115 -0.96 1.77 -26.63
C GLY A 115 -1.52 0.42 -27.07
N GLU A 116 -0.65 -0.38 -27.70
CA GLU A 116 -0.99 -1.67 -28.28
C GLU A 116 -1.40 -2.71 -27.22
N ALA A 117 -2.18 -3.71 -27.63
CA ALA A 117 -2.68 -4.77 -26.75
C ALA A 117 -1.58 -5.45 -25.90
N GLY A 118 -0.34 -5.53 -26.41
CA GLY A 118 0.79 -6.09 -25.68
C GLY A 118 1.22 -5.29 -24.44
N GLU A 119 1.07 -3.95 -24.45
CA GLU A 119 1.33 -3.12 -23.28
C GLU A 119 0.24 -3.32 -22.22
N TYR A 120 -1.02 -3.43 -22.65
CA TYR A 120 -2.14 -3.77 -21.78
C TYR A 120 -1.95 -5.14 -21.12
N ILE A 121 -1.56 -6.17 -21.88
CA ILE A 121 -1.29 -7.51 -21.34
C ILE A 121 -0.16 -7.49 -20.31
N LYS A 122 0.95 -6.78 -20.59
CA LYS A 122 2.05 -6.64 -19.62
C LYS A 122 1.61 -5.89 -18.37
N TRP A 123 0.76 -4.88 -18.53
CA TRP A 123 0.25 -4.08 -17.43
C TRP A 123 -0.74 -4.86 -16.56
N THR A 124 -1.71 -5.57 -17.14
CA THR A 124 -2.62 -6.46 -16.39
C THR A 124 -1.83 -7.54 -15.65
N SER A 125 -0.86 -8.18 -16.31
CA SER A 125 0.00 -9.19 -15.68
C SER A 125 0.80 -8.64 -14.48
N ASN A 126 1.31 -7.41 -14.60
CA ASN A 126 1.99 -6.74 -13.48
C ASN A 126 1.02 -6.35 -12.36
N TYR A 127 -0.24 -6.10 -12.71
CA TYR A 127 -1.28 -5.72 -11.77
C TYR A 127 -1.74 -6.91 -10.93
N ASP A 128 -1.98 -8.06 -11.54
CA ASP A 128 -2.29 -9.31 -10.84
C ASP A 128 -1.16 -9.68 -9.87
N ASN A 129 0.10 -9.42 -10.26
CA ASN A 129 1.26 -9.57 -9.40
C ASN A 129 1.24 -8.65 -8.16
N VAL A 130 0.57 -7.48 -8.20
CA VAL A 130 0.44 -6.63 -7.01
C VAL A 130 -0.37 -7.32 -5.92
N MET A 131 -1.43 -8.02 -6.29
CA MET A 131 -2.23 -8.78 -5.34
C MET A 131 -1.42 -9.92 -4.73
N ASP A 132 -0.60 -10.60 -5.52
CA ASP A 132 0.33 -11.61 -5.01
C ASP A 132 1.38 -10.99 -4.07
N ILE A 133 1.94 -9.84 -4.44
CA ILE A 133 2.93 -9.12 -3.63
C ILE A 133 2.34 -8.68 -2.29
N ILE A 134 1.16 -8.08 -2.26
CA ILE A 134 0.53 -7.67 -0.99
C ILE A 134 0.11 -8.89 -0.17
N ASN A 135 -0.31 -9.98 -0.81
CA ASN A 135 -0.60 -11.25 -0.14
C ASN A 135 0.63 -11.86 0.50
N ASP A 136 1.79 -11.81 -0.15
CA ASP A 136 3.05 -12.28 0.41
C ASP A 136 3.48 -11.43 1.61
N LYS A 137 3.39 -10.09 1.51
CA LYS A 137 3.66 -9.17 2.62
C LYS A 137 2.73 -9.46 3.80
N TYR A 138 1.43 -9.63 3.52
CA TYR A 138 0.40 -10.01 4.48
C TYR A 138 0.75 -11.31 5.20
N LYS A 139 1.00 -12.41 4.46
CA LYS A 139 1.25 -13.74 5.02
C LYS A 139 2.49 -13.75 5.90
N ASN A 140 3.57 -13.11 5.44
CA ASN A 140 4.79 -12.99 6.21
C ASN A 140 4.57 -12.17 7.49
N LEU A 141 3.93 -11.01 7.41
CA LEU A 141 3.65 -10.19 8.59
C LEU A 141 2.74 -10.93 9.59
N LEU A 142 1.67 -11.56 9.11
CA LEU A 142 0.75 -12.33 9.96
C LEU A 142 1.46 -13.49 10.66
N PHE A 143 2.34 -14.21 9.95
CA PHE A 143 3.13 -15.27 10.53
C PHE A 143 4.00 -14.76 11.69
N ASN A 144 4.70 -13.64 11.49
CA ASN A 144 5.56 -13.07 12.53
C ASN A 144 4.76 -12.57 13.74
N ILE A 145 3.59 -11.98 13.53
CA ILE A 145 2.70 -11.55 14.63
C ILE A 145 2.20 -12.77 15.41
N LYS A 146 1.68 -13.80 14.71
CA LYS A 146 1.09 -14.99 15.36
C LYS A 146 2.09 -15.83 16.14
N ASN A 147 3.35 -15.84 15.73
CA ASN A 147 4.42 -16.57 16.40
C ASN A 147 5.24 -15.69 17.34
N GLU A 148 4.78 -14.46 17.63
CA GLU A 148 5.43 -13.51 18.54
C GLU A 148 6.90 -13.20 18.19
N LEU A 149 7.27 -13.32 16.91
CA LEU A 149 8.63 -13.09 16.41
C LEU A 149 8.98 -11.60 16.33
N ILE A 150 7.95 -10.75 16.28
CA ILE A 150 8.07 -9.29 16.29
C ILE A 150 7.31 -8.70 17.48
N LYS A 151 7.95 -7.76 18.18
CA LYS A 151 7.36 -7.05 19.32
C LYS A 151 7.32 -5.56 19.02
N HIS A 152 6.14 -5.06 18.65
CA HIS A 152 5.92 -3.64 18.39
C HIS A 152 4.51 -3.22 18.86
N PRO A 153 4.33 -2.08 19.55
CA PRO A 153 3.03 -1.67 20.10
C PRO A 153 1.88 -1.65 19.09
N LEU A 154 2.16 -1.22 17.85
CA LEU A 154 1.20 -1.24 16.73
C LEU A 154 0.62 -2.63 16.44
N LEU A 155 1.38 -3.68 16.71
CA LEU A 155 1.04 -5.06 16.35
C LEU A 155 0.47 -5.87 17.52
N ASN A 156 0.45 -5.29 18.73
CA ASN A 156 -0.02 -5.98 19.93
C ASN A 156 -1.53 -6.25 19.85
N GLY A 157 -1.91 -7.53 19.93
CA GLY A 157 -3.31 -7.96 19.94
C GLY A 157 -3.99 -7.90 18.57
N ILE A 158 -3.23 -7.79 17.47
CA ILE A 158 -3.76 -7.92 16.12
C ILE A 158 -4.16 -9.38 15.86
N LYS A 159 -5.41 -9.59 15.46
CA LYS A 159 -5.94 -10.91 15.08
C LYS A 159 -6.01 -11.10 13.58
N ASN A 160 -6.32 -10.02 12.85
CA ASN A 160 -6.55 -10.05 11.41
C ASN A 160 -5.78 -8.93 10.71
N ILE A 161 -5.34 -9.20 9.49
CA ILE A 161 -4.73 -8.19 8.62
C ILE A 161 -5.59 -8.07 7.36
N ILE A 162 -5.90 -6.84 6.98
CA ILE A 162 -6.75 -6.49 5.85
C ILE A 162 -5.86 -5.88 4.77
N PRO A 163 -5.53 -6.61 3.67
CA PRO A 163 -4.78 -6.05 2.57
C PRO A 163 -5.67 -5.16 1.70
N MET A 164 -5.15 -4.01 1.28
CA MET A 164 -5.80 -3.08 0.37
C MET A 164 -4.80 -2.59 -0.67
N VAL A 165 -5.25 -2.46 -1.91
CA VAL A 165 -4.48 -1.79 -2.97
C VAL A 165 -5.20 -0.52 -3.36
N VAL A 166 -4.52 0.63 -3.28
CA VAL A 166 -5.07 1.91 -3.74
C VAL A 166 -4.41 2.30 -5.06
N GLN A 167 -5.22 2.65 -6.05
CA GLN A 167 -4.77 3.04 -7.38
C GLN A 167 -5.38 4.38 -7.83
N THR A 168 -4.64 5.10 -8.66
CA THR A 168 -5.11 6.39 -9.19
C THR A 168 -6.14 6.27 -10.32
N GLU A 169 -6.28 5.10 -10.97
CA GLU A 169 -6.94 5.01 -12.29
C GLU A 169 -8.16 4.07 -12.34
N GLY A 170 -8.44 3.29 -11.30
CA GLY A 170 -9.75 2.65 -11.11
C GLY A 170 -10.19 1.61 -12.12
N ILE A 171 -9.25 0.93 -12.77
CA ILE A 171 -9.56 0.03 -13.89
C ILE A 171 -9.86 -1.40 -13.47
N PHE A 172 -9.50 -1.75 -12.24
CA PHE A 172 -9.82 -3.06 -11.67
C PHE A 172 -10.66 -2.83 -10.43
N GLU A 173 -11.91 -3.25 -10.50
CA GLU A 173 -12.79 -3.33 -9.36
C GLU A 173 -12.74 -4.76 -8.82
N ASN A 174 -12.17 -4.91 -7.63
CA ASN A 174 -12.16 -6.15 -6.86
C ASN A 174 -12.26 -5.78 -5.38
N THR A 175 -12.67 -6.71 -4.51
CA THR A 175 -13.03 -6.47 -3.10
C THR A 175 -11.94 -5.76 -2.28
N PHE A 176 -10.67 -5.86 -2.69
CA PHE A 176 -9.52 -5.31 -1.99
C PHE A 176 -8.77 -4.24 -2.79
N ILE A 177 -9.40 -3.72 -3.83
CA ILE A 177 -8.81 -2.77 -4.76
C ILE A 177 -9.67 -1.51 -4.81
N PHE A 178 -9.04 -0.37 -4.54
CA PHE A 178 -9.72 0.89 -4.33
C PHE A 178 -9.18 1.95 -5.29
N THR A 179 -10.10 2.67 -5.93
CA THR A 179 -9.83 4.04 -6.39
C THR A 179 -9.57 4.96 -5.20
N THR A 180 -9.02 6.13 -5.45
CA THR A 180 -8.92 7.18 -4.41
C THR A 180 -10.28 7.52 -3.80
N HIS A 181 -11.35 7.57 -4.60
CA HIS A 181 -12.70 7.82 -4.09
C HIS A 181 -13.22 6.68 -3.19
N GLN A 182 -13.10 5.42 -3.64
CA GLN A 182 -13.49 4.26 -2.85
C GLN A 182 -12.65 4.14 -1.56
N TYR A 183 -11.37 4.52 -1.61
CA TYR A 183 -10.52 4.57 -0.43
C TYR A 183 -11.04 5.56 0.61
N ILE A 184 -11.40 6.79 0.21
CA ILE A 184 -12.02 7.77 1.10
C ILE A 184 -13.32 7.25 1.72
N HIS A 185 -14.17 6.62 0.90
CA HIS A 185 -15.42 6.04 1.38
C HIS A 185 -15.15 4.92 2.40
N ALA A 186 -14.20 4.02 2.11
CA ALA A 186 -13.81 2.94 3.01
C ALA A 186 -13.27 3.48 4.35
N LEU A 187 -12.43 4.52 4.31
CA LEU A 187 -11.92 5.16 5.53
C LEU A 187 -13.03 5.80 6.37
N ASN A 188 -13.98 6.51 5.73
CA ASN A 188 -15.10 7.12 6.44
C ASN A 188 -15.97 6.03 7.11
N ASN A 189 -16.30 4.98 6.37
CA ASN A 189 -17.07 3.85 6.89
C ASN A 189 -16.35 3.18 8.07
N LEU A 190 -15.04 2.94 7.95
CA LEU A 190 -14.22 2.40 9.04
C LEU A 190 -14.27 3.27 10.30
N VAL A 191 -14.16 4.59 10.16
CA VAL A 191 -14.21 5.53 11.29
C VAL A 191 -15.58 5.52 11.96
N GLU A 192 -16.66 5.40 11.19
CA GLU A 192 -18.02 5.28 11.72
C GLU A 192 -18.18 4.00 12.54
N HIS A 193 -17.77 2.84 11.98
CA HIS A 193 -17.80 1.57 12.71
C HIS A 193 -16.87 1.55 13.94
N LYS A 194 -15.68 2.17 13.86
CA LYS A 194 -14.77 2.33 15.00
C LYS A 194 -15.40 3.15 16.12
N LYS A 195 -16.12 4.22 15.79
CA LYS A 195 -16.84 5.04 16.79
C LYS A 195 -18.03 4.30 17.38
N ALA A 196 -18.69 3.46 16.60
CA ALA A 196 -19.83 2.65 17.03
C ALA A 196 -19.44 1.38 17.78
N GLY A 197 -18.16 0.97 17.74
CA GLY A 197 -17.70 -0.32 18.30
C GLY A 197 -18.20 -1.53 17.50
N THR A 198 -18.38 -1.36 16.18
CA THR A 198 -18.97 -2.37 15.28
C THR A 198 -18.04 -2.72 14.11
N ILE A 199 -16.72 -2.60 14.28
CA ILE A 199 -15.74 -2.88 13.21
C ILE A 199 -15.90 -4.31 12.66
N ASP A 200 -16.18 -5.29 13.52
CA ASP A 200 -16.41 -6.68 13.12
C ASP A 200 -17.51 -6.84 12.07
N GLU A 201 -18.47 -5.92 12.01
CA GLU A 201 -19.58 -5.97 11.05
C GLU A 201 -19.12 -5.68 9.62
N LEU A 202 -18.03 -4.94 9.42
CA LEU A 202 -17.46 -4.66 8.09
C LEU A 202 -17.00 -5.93 7.36
N PHE A 203 -16.73 -7.01 8.11
CA PHE A 203 -16.16 -8.24 7.59
C PHE A 203 -17.12 -9.42 7.64
N LYS A 204 -18.36 -9.21 8.08
CA LYS A 204 -19.43 -10.20 7.94
C LYS A 204 -19.88 -10.21 6.48
N ALA A 205 -19.87 -11.37 5.83
CA ALA A 205 -20.43 -11.48 4.49
C ALA A 205 -21.91 -11.04 4.52
N PRO A 206 -22.41 -10.34 3.47
CA PRO A 206 -23.84 -10.11 3.34
C PRO A 206 -24.53 -11.48 3.27
N ASN A 207 -25.52 -11.70 4.14
CA ASN A 207 -26.37 -12.89 4.12
C ASN A 207 -27.12 -13.02 2.79
#